data_AF-A0A1H5FCF7-F1
#
_entry.id   AF-A0A1H5FCF7-F1
#
_cell.length_a   1.000
_cell.length_b   1.000
_cell.length_c   1.000
_cell.angle_alpha   90.00
_cell.angle_beta   90.00
_cell.angle_gamma   90.00
#
_symmetry.space_group_name_H-M   'P 1'
#
loop_
_entity.id
_entity.type
_entity.pdbx_description
1 polymer ?
#
loop_
_entity_poly.entity_id
_entity_poly.type
_entity_poly.pdbx_seq_one_letter_code
_entity_poly.pdbx_strand_id
1 'polypeptide(L)'
;MFDAQCDLAALVYDDNDDPDAILRDFASDLKAHGARVVGMVQTGQCADSSLSAVLVHSGETLLLAQPPAPSTTSSGATGCKLDLSRLQDAGVRIADALAEGADLVIVNRFGKRERNGKGLGFVIERALDTDIPVVIAVSRQSFADWIKFAGGMSVKLACDRHALDAWWRNVSLRTTARIAPDHTTVCEAFK
;
A
#
# COMPACT_ATOMS: atom_id res chain seq x y z
N MET A 1 -9.76 16.10 15.07
CA MET A 1 -10.72 15.53 14.11
C MET A 1 -9.87 15.11 12.93
N PHE A 2 -9.43 13.84 12.90
CA PHE A 2 -8.59 13.35 11.80
C PHE A 2 -9.52 13.19 10.60
N ASP A 3 -9.18 13.85 9.48
CA ASP A 3 -9.93 13.76 8.24
C ASP A 3 -10.01 12.30 7.80
N ALA A 4 -11.07 11.60 8.18
CA ALA A 4 -11.41 10.25 7.70
C ALA A 4 -11.88 10.29 6.23
N GLN A 5 -11.57 11.37 5.52
CA GLN A 5 -12.08 11.75 4.22
C GLN A 5 -11.02 11.67 3.11
N CYS A 6 -9.77 11.31 3.41
CA CYS A 6 -8.73 11.16 2.40
C CYS A 6 -8.67 9.72 1.88
N ASP A 7 -8.50 9.60 0.57
CA ASP A 7 -8.27 8.33 -0.13
C ASP A 7 -6.86 7.78 0.11
N LEU A 8 -6.01 8.51 0.83
CA LEU A 8 -4.67 8.08 1.22
C LEU A 8 -4.60 7.82 2.74
N ALA A 9 -4.33 6.57 3.12
CA ALA A 9 -4.20 6.17 4.52
C ALA A 9 -2.80 5.65 4.86
N ALA A 10 -2.35 5.98 6.07
CA ALA A 10 -1.13 5.45 6.66
C ALA A 10 -1.47 4.56 7.86
N LEU A 11 -1.22 3.26 7.74
CA LEU A 11 -1.25 2.30 8.84
C LEU A 11 0.02 2.48 9.68
N VAL A 12 -0.11 3.17 10.82
CA VAL A 12 1.04 3.54 11.64
C VAL A 12 1.34 2.47 12.68
N TYR A 13 2.51 1.86 12.54
CA TYR A 13 2.96 0.73 13.36
C TYR A 13 4.16 1.08 14.25
N ASP A 14 4.24 0.43 15.41
CA ASP A 14 5.38 0.39 16.33
C ASP A 14 6.17 -0.93 16.16
N ASP A 15 7.31 -1.08 16.85
CA ASP A 15 8.23 -2.22 16.67
C ASP A 15 7.62 -3.58 17.06
N ASN A 16 6.54 -3.60 17.85
CA ASN A 16 5.85 -4.82 18.29
C ASN A 16 4.66 -5.19 17.39
N ASP A 17 4.33 -4.36 16.41
CA ASP A 17 3.21 -4.58 15.52
C ASP A 17 3.61 -5.37 14.27
N ASP A 18 2.67 -6.12 13.71
CA ASP A 18 2.82 -6.80 12.43
C ASP A 18 1.86 -6.19 11.38
N PRO A 19 2.22 -5.04 10.77
CA PRO A 19 1.41 -4.44 9.72
C PRO A 19 1.30 -5.33 8.48
N ASP A 20 2.28 -6.21 8.25
CA ASP A 20 2.32 -7.08 7.08
C ASP A 20 1.23 -8.15 7.17
N ALA A 21 1.03 -8.73 8.36
CA ALA A 21 -0.08 -9.66 8.61
C ALA A 21 -1.43 -8.97 8.45
N ILE A 22 -1.63 -7.79 9.07
CA ILE A 22 -2.89 -7.05 8.99
C ILE A 22 -3.25 -6.70 7.55
N LEU A 23 -2.29 -6.17 6.77
CA LEU A 23 -2.51 -5.81 5.37
C LEU A 23 -2.80 -7.02 4.49
N ARG A 24 -2.13 -8.16 4.73
CA ARG A 24 -2.36 -9.39 3.99
C ARG A 24 -3.75 -9.98 4.26
N ASP A 25 -4.16 -10.03 5.52
CA ASP A 25 -5.48 -10.52 5.91
C ASP A 25 -6.57 -9.61 5.36
N PHE A 26 -6.39 -8.30 5.48
CA PHE A 26 -7.30 -7.31 4.90
C PHE A 26 -7.43 -7.46 3.38
N ALA A 27 -6.31 -7.57 2.65
CA ALA A 27 -6.31 -7.77 1.21
C ALA A 27 -7.03 -9.05 0.80
N SER A 28 -6.82 -10.14 1.55
CA SER A 28 -7.44 -11.44 1.29
C SER A 28 -8.96 -11.37 1.48
N ASP A 29 -9.40 -10.72 2.56
CA ASP A 29 -10.82 -10.52 2.83
C ASP A 29 -11.48 -9.66 1.75
N LEU A 30 -10.86 -8.56 1.34
CA LEU A 30 -11.40 -7.72 0.26
C LEU A 30 -11.55 -8.48 -1.06
N LYS A 31 -10.53 -9.27 -1.43
CA LYS A 31 -10.59 -10.12 -2.63
C LYS A 31 -11.70 -11.16 -2.53
N ALA A 32 -11.93 -11.75 -1.36
CA ALA A 32 -13.03 -12.70 -1.14
C ALA A 32 -14.41 -12.03 -1.30
N HIS A 33 -14.50 -10.72 -1.10
CA HIS A 33 -15.71 -9.92 -1.31
C HIS A 33 -15.79 -9.28 -2.71
N GLY A 34 -14.90 -9.69 -3.64
CA GLY A 34 -14.94 -9.28 -5.05
C GLY A 34 -14.21 -7.96 -5.36
N ALA A 35 -13.55 -7.33 -4.40
CA ALA A 35 -12.76 -6.13 -4.66
C ALA A 35 -11.43 -6.48 -5.34
N ARG A 36 -11.05 -5.69 -6.35
CA ARG A 36 -9.78 -5.78 -7.05
C ARG A 36 -8.70 -4.99 -6.30
N VAL A 37 -7.97 -5.70 -5.44
CA VAL A 37 -6.84 -5.13 -4.68
C VAL A 37 -5.53 -5.31 -5.45
N VAL A 38 -4.81 -4.21 -5.67
CA VAL A 38 -3.52 -4.17 -6.36
C VAL A 38 -2.43 -3.70 -5.39
N GLY A 39 -1.17 -4.06 -5.65
CA GLY A 39 -0.04 -3.71 -4.78
C GLY A 39 0.73 -4.91 -4.24
N MET A 40 1.44 -4.72 -3.13
CA MET A 40 2.24 -5.77 -2.52
C MET A 40 2.40 -5.63 -1.01
N VAL A 41 2.57 -6.77 -0.35
CA VAL A 41 2.81 -6.90 1.10
C VAL A 41 4.07 -7.73 1.32
N GLN A 42 4.94 -7.33 2.25
CA GLN A 42 6.18 -8.08 2.52
C GLN A 42 5.87 -9.39 3.24
N THR A 43 6.72 -10.38 3.00
CA THR A 43 6.72 -11.67 3.68
C THR A 43 8.15 -12.00 4.09
N GLY A 44 8.29 -12.60 5.28
CA GLY A 44 9.60 -12.91 5.86
C GLY A 44 10.25 -11.72 6.58
N GLN A 45 11.36 -12.00 7.25
CA GLN A 45 12.11 -11.03 8.05
C GLN A 45 13.48 -10.76 7.42
N CYS A 46 13.93 -9.52 7.54
CA CYS A 46 15.26 -9.09 7.11
C CYS A 46 16.38 -9.92 7.79
N ALA A 47 16.14 -10.43 9.00
CA ALA A 47 17.10 -11.23 9.75
C ALA A 47 17.54 -12.52 9.03
N ASP A 48 16.68 -13.10 8.19
CA ASP A 48 16.91 -14.42 7.58
C ASP A 48 17.41 -14.34 6.13
N SER A 49 17.74 -13.14 5.62
CA SER A 49 18.04 -12.91 4.18
C SER A 49 16.93 -13.39 3.24
N SER A 50 15.71 -13.55 3.76
CA SER A 50 14.54 -14.10 3.07
C SER A 50 13.50 -13.04 2.72
N LEU A 51 13.85 -11.75 2.87
CA LEU A 51 12.93 -10.63 2.63
C LEU A 51 12.29 -10.79 1.25
N SER A 52 11.00 -11.04 1.25
CA SER A 52 10.19 -11.27 0.07
C SER A 52 8.97 -10.34 0.11
N ALA A 53 8.26 -10.24 -1.00
CA ALA A 53 6.96 -9.58 -1.07
C ALA A 53 6.01 -10.38 -1.93
N VAL A 54 4.75 -10.42 -1.52
CA VAL A 54 3.67 -11.02 -2.29
C VAL A 54 2.96 -9.91 -3.04
N LEU A 55 2.88 -10.03 -4.36
CA LEU A 55 2.01 -9.22 -5.18
C LEU A 55 0.56 -9.59 -4.85
N VAL A 56 -0.22 -8.65 -4.33
CA VAL A 56 -1.58 -8.92 -3.82
C VAL A 56 -2.52 -9.37 -4.93
N HIS A 57 -2.36 -8.80 -6.12
CA HIS A 57 -3.22 -9.06 -7.28
C HIS A 57 -2.98 -10.45 -7.89
N SER A 58 -1.73 -10.90 -8.00
CA SER A 58 -1.37 -12.19 -8.61
C SER A 58 -1.12 -13.32 -7.60
N GLY A 59 -0.82 -13.00 -6.34
CA GLY A 59 -0.35 -13.96 -5.34
C GLY A 59 1.12 -14.38 -5.53
N GLU A 60 1.81 -13.83 -6.52
CA GLU A 60 3.22 -14.14 -6.80
C GLU A 60 4.12 -13.66 -5.66
N THR A 61 5.01 -14.53 -5.18
CA THR A 61 6.05 -14.16 -4.20
C THR A 61 7.34 -13.77 -4.91
N LEU A 62 7.83 -12.57 -4.63
CA LEU A 62 9.05 -11.99 -5.16
C LEU A 62 10.10 -11.91 -4.06
N LEU A 63 11.28 -12.49 -4.30
CA LEU A 63 12.43 -12.25 -3.44
C LEU A 63 12.88 -10.80 -3.61
N LEU A 64 13.02 -10.07 -2.51
CA LEU A 64 13.51 -8.70 -2.49
C LEU A 64 14.91 -8.58 -1.88
N ALA A 65 15.42 -9.63 -1.23
CA ALA A 65 16.79 -9.68 -0.72
C ALA A 65 17.82 -9.84 -1.85
N GLN A 66 18.97 -9.18 -1.71
CA GLN A 66 20.15 -9.46 -2.54
C GLN A 66 20.70 -10.86 -2.19
N PRO A 67 21.18 -11.63 -3.18
CA PRO A 67 21.84 -12.90 -2.91
C PRO A 67 23.11 -12.68 -2.06
N PRO A 68 23.45 -13.62 -1.17
CA PRO A 68 24.66 -13.52 -0.36
C PRO A 68 25.88 -13.45 -1.27
N ALA A 69 26.73 -12.44 -1.07
CA ALA A 69 27.98 -12.32 -1.82
C ALA A 69 28.95 -13.44 -1.38
N PRO A 70 29.66 -14.11 -2.32
CA PRO A 70 30.44 -15.32 -2.04
C PRO A 70 31.74 -15.11 -1.22
N SER A 71 31.86 -14.07 -0.39
CA SER A 71 33.12 -13.75 0.30
C SER A 71 33.04 -13.00 1.65
N THR A 72 31.92 -13.04 2.38
CA THR A 72 31.87 -12.43 3.73
C THR A 72 31.79 -13.47 4.83
N THR A 73 32.94 -14.05 5.18
CA THR A 73 33.21 -14.58 6.52
C THR A 73 33.47 -13.41 7.45
N SER A 74 32.43 -12.81 8.00
CA SER A 74 32.58 -11.88 9.12
C SER A 74 31.42 -12.06 10.09
N SER A 75 31.74 -12.62 11.26
CA SER A 75 30.89 -12.55 12.45
C SER A 75 30.51 -11.09 12.72
N GLY A 76 29.23 -10.76 12.55
CA GLY A 76 28.70 -9.44 12.88
C GLY A 76 27.60 -9.00 11.90
N ALA A 77 26.35 -9.35 12.23
CA ALA A 77 25.12 -8.83 11.64
C ALA A 77 25.09 -8.72 10.10
N THR A 78 24.80 -9.83 9.43
CA THR A 78 24.47 -9.88 8.00
C THR A 78 23.13 -9.15 7.77
N GLY A 79 23.17 -7.83 7.62
CA GLY A 79 21.97 -7.05 7.29
C GLY A 79 21.51 -7.43 5.89
N CYS A 80 20.33 -8.05 5.76
CA CYS A 80 19.71 -8.32 4.46
C CYS A 80 19.57 -7.00 3.70
N LYS A 81 20.30 -6.91 2.58
CA LYS A 81 20.27 -5.74 1.71
C LYS A 81 19.16 -5.92 0.69
N LEU A 82 18.30 -4.91 0.60
CA LEU A 82 17.23 -4.86 -0.39
C LEU A 82 17.82 -4.74 -1.81
N ASP A 83 17.37 -5.60 -2.71
CA ASP A 83 17.66 -5.54 -4.13
C ASP A 83 16.77 -4.49 -4.80
N LEU A 84 17.40 -3.38 -5.20
CA LEU A 84 16.69 -2.22 -5.72
C LEU A 84 16.05 -2.49 -7.08
N SER A 85 16.69 -3.33 -7.91
CA SER A 85 16.17 -3.70 -9.23
C SER A 85 14.92 -4.54 -9.06
N ARG A 86 14.94 -5.52 -8.15
CA ARG A 86 13.75 -6.35 -7.86
C ARG A 86 12.57 -5.55 -7.31
N LEU A 87 12.85 -4.56 -6.46
CA LEU A 87 11.80 -3.65 -5.98
C LEU A 87 11.22 -2.81 -7.13
N GLN A 88 12.05 -2.32 -8.03
CA GLN A 88 11.60 -1.54 -9.17
C GLN A 88 10.78 -2.39 -10.14
N ASP A 89 11.21 -3.61 -10.43
CA ASP A 89 10.47 -4.57 -11.25
C ASP A 89 9.10 -4.88 -10.63
N ALA A 90 9.05 -5.08 -9.31
CA ALA A 90 7.79 -5.24 -8.58
C ALA A 90 6.88 -4.00 -8.74
N GLY A 91 7.46 -2.80 -8.64
CA GLY A 91 6.75 -1.55 -8.86
C GLY A 91 6.13 -1.46 -10.26
N VAL A 92 6.87 -1.82 -11.31
CA VAL A 92 6.36 -1.81 -12.69
C VAL A 92 5.16 -2.75 -12.81
N ARG A 93 5.28 -3.99 -12.30
CA ARG A 93 4.17 -4.97 -12.32
C ARG A 93 2.92 -4.47 -11.60
N ILE A 94 3.10 -3.83 -10.44
CA ILE A 94 1.99 -3.22 -9.70
C ILE A 94 1.34 -2.12 -10.54
N ALA A 95 2.14 -1.32 -11.21
CA ALA A 95 1.67 -0.20 -12.00
C ALA A 95 0.97 -0.65 -13.31
N ASP A 96 1.39 -1.78 -13.88
CA ASP A 96 0.69 -2.43 -15.00
C ASP A 96 -0.66 -2.99 -14.54
N ALA A 97 -0.69 -3.71 -13.41
CA ALA A 97 -1.93 -4.21 -12.82
C ALA A 97 -2.91 -3.09 -12.44
N LEU A 98 -2.38 -1.92 -12.02
CA LEU A 98 -3.15 -0.71 -11.74
C LEU A 98 -3.76 -0.10 -13.01
N ALA A 99 -3.06 -0.18 -14.15
CA ALA A 99 -3.57 0.33 -15.43
C ALA A 99 -4.78 -0.47 -15.94
N GLU A 100 -4.91 -1.73 -15.52
CA GLU A 100 -6.10 -2.56 -15.77
C GLU A 100 -7.27 -2.23 -14.80
N GLY A 101 -7.07 -1.32 -13.85
CA GLY A 101 -8.03 -0.91 -12.82
C GLY A 101 -7.73 -1.52 -11.44
N ALA A 102 -8.17 -0.85 -10.38
CA ALA A 102 -8.14 -1.35 -9.01
C ALA A 102 -9.18 -0.61 -8.16
N ASP A 103 -9.72 -1.29 -7.15
CA ASP A 103 -10.58 -0.67 -6.12
C ASP A 103 -9.74 -0.14 -4.95
N LEU A 104 -8.56 -0.72 -4.73
CA LEU A 104 -7.63 -0.35 -3.66
C LEU A 104 -6.20 -0.68 -4.07
N VAL A 105 -5.27 0.21 -3.70
CA VAL A 105 -3.83 -0.05 -3.74
C VAL A 105 -3.26 -0.23 -2.33
N ILE A 106 -2.52 -1.32 -2.13
CA ILE A 106 -1.78 -1.59 -0.89
C ILE A 106 -0.28 -1.48 -1.17
N VAL A 107 0.38 -0.55 -0.49
CA VAL A 107 1.84 -0.41 -0.53
C VAL A 107 2.38 -0.78 0.84
N ASN A 108 3.36 -1.68 0.93
CA ASN A 108 3.76 -2.11 2.26
C ASN A 108 4.47 -1.02 3.08
N ARG A 109 5.76 -0.75 2.88
CA ARG A 109 6.52 0.10 3.82
C ARG A 109 7.07 1.37 3.19
N PHE A 110 6.75 2.51 3.80
CA PHE A 110 7.43 3.77 3.53
C PHE A 110 8.78 3.82 4.26
N GLY A 111 9.87 3.72 3.51
CA GLY A 111 11.23 3.73 4.04
C GLY A 111 12.03 4.96 3.62
N LYS A 112 13.33 4.95 3.94
CA LYS A 112 14.27 6.01 3.54
C LYS A 112 14.36 6.22 2.02
N ARG A 113 13.96 5.23 1.23
CA ARG A 113 14.10 5.27 -0.23
C ARG A 113 12.92 6.02 -0.87
N GLU A 114 11.71 5.72 -0.43
CA GLU A 114 10.48 6.36 -0.89
C GLU A 114 10.52 7.88 -0.64
N ARG A 115 11.12 8.29 0.48
CA ARG A 115 11.39 9.71 0.80
C ARG A 115 12.21 10.45 -0.26
N ASN A 116 13.07 9.74 -0.99
CA ASN A 116 13.92 10.32 -2.03
C ASN A 116 13.30 10.14 -3.43
N GLY A 117 12.02 9.78 -3.53
CA GLY A 117 11.35 9.47 -4.79
C GLY A 117 11.86 8.18 -5.45
N LYS A 118 12.54 7.31 -4.70
CA LYS A 118 13.14 6.07 -5.21
C LYS A 118 12.42 4.88 -4.58
N GLY A 119 11.77 4.03 -5.37
CA GLY A 119 11.00 2.89 -4.85
C GLY A 119 9.59 2.90 -5.43
N LEU A 120 8.57 2.84 -4.58
CA LEU A 120 7.17 2.71 -5.01
C LEU A 120 6.41 4.05 -4.99
N GLY A 121 7.09 5.18 -4.82
CA GLY A 121 6.44 6.50 -4.79
C GLY A 121 5.60 6.76 -6.04
N PHE A 122 6.11 6.40 -7.23
CA PHE A 122 5.39 6.56 -8.49
C PHE A 122 4.10 5.72 -8.58
N VAL A 123 4.01 4.59 -7.86
CA VAL A 123 2.77 3.79 -7.79
C VAL A 123 1.72 4.52 -6.97
N ILE A 124 2.14 5.16 -5.87
CA ILE A 124 1.26 5.98 -5.03
C ILE A 124 0.75 7.17 -5.85
N GLU A 125 1.64 7.89 -6.52
CA GLU A 125 1.27 9.01 -7.41
C GLU A 125 0.26 8.56 -8.47
N ARG A 126 0.52 7.45 -9.17
CA ARG A 126 -0.40 6.93 -10.21
C ARG A 126 -1.77 6.51 -9.66
N ALA A 127 -1.81 5.95 -8.46
CA ALA A 127 -3.07 5.60 -7.81
C ALA A 127 -3.87 6.86 -7.44
N LEU A 128 -3.20 7.90 -6.94
CA LEU A 128 -3.83 9.17 -6.62
C LEU A 128 -4.33 9.89 -7.88
N ASP A 129 -3.57 9.87 -8.98
CA ASP A 129 -3.98 10.45 -10.27
C ASP A 129 -5.22 9.77 -10.89
N THR A 130 -5.52 8.55 -10.45
CA THR A 130 -6.70 7.77 -10.87
C THR A 130 -7.80 7.72 -9.81
N ASP A 131 -7.65 8.53 -8.75
CA ASP A 131 -8.51 8.56 -7.56
C ASP A 131 -8.79 7.17 -6.96
N ILE A 132 -7.80 6.29 -7.00
CA ILE A 132 -7.86 4.96 -6.39
C ILE A 132 -7.33 5.07 -4.95
N PRO A 133 -8.10 4.63 -3.95
CA PRO A 133 -7.64 4.67 -2.56
C PRO A 133 -6.34 3.88 -2.36
N VAL A 134 -5.46 4.43 -1.53
CA VAL A 134 -4.15 3.85 -1.20
C VAL A 134 -4.02 3.70 0.31
N VAL A 135 -3.60 2.52 0.75
CA VAL A 135 -3.11 2.32 2.12
C VAL A 135 -1.62 1.95 2.10
N ILE A 136 -0.86 2.58 2.99
CA ILE A 136 0.56 2.30 3.21
C ILE A 136 0.88 2.03 4.67
N ALA A 137 1.75 1.06 4.98
CA ALA A 137 2.29 0.93 6.33
C ALA A 137 3.48 1.87 6.54
N VAL A 138 3.45 2.61 7.64
CA VAL A 138 4.44 3.63 7.98
C VAL A 138 4.88 3.44 9.42
N SER A 139 6.17 3.26 9.67
CA SER A 139 6.64 3.20 11.06
C SER A 139 6.38 4.53 11.75
N ARG A 140 6.06 4.52 13.05
CA ARG A 140 5.81 5.75 13.80
C ARG A 140 6.92 6.78 13.66
N GLN A 141 8.17 6.32 13.61
CA GLN A 141 9.37 7.15 13.43
C GLN A 141 9.43 7.81 12.04
N SER A 142 8.84 7.19 11.02
CA SER A 142 8.82 7.70 9.64
C SER A 142 7.58 8.53 9.33
N PHE A 143 6.61 8.60 10.24
CA PHE A 143 5.31 9.23 9.98
C PHE A 143 5.42 10.72 9.62
N ALA A 144 6.30 11.46 10.28
CA ALA A 144 6.52 12.87 9.95
C ALA A 144 7.06 13.08 8.52
N ASP A 145 7.93 12.18 8.07
CA ASP A 145 8.47 12.22 6.71
C ASP A 145 7.42 11.78 5.68
N TRP A 146 6.56 10.83 6.04
CA TRP A 146 5.41 10.43 5.24
C TRP A 146 4.45 11.59 5.01
N ILE A 147 4.09 12.34 6.07
CA ILE A 147 3.18 13.48 5.94
C ILE A 147 3.74 14.55 5.00
N LYS A 148 5.07 14.79 5.02
CA LYS A 148 5.72 15.70 4.07
C LYS A 148 5.63 15.17 2.64
N PHE A 149 5.87 13.87 2.44
CA PHE A 149 5.76 13.22 1.13
C PHE A 149 4.34 13.30 0.57
N ALA A 150 3.33 13.02 1.40
CA ALA A 150 1.91 13.06 1.05
C ALA A 150 1.34 14.49 0.92
N GLY A 151 2.17 15.54 1.04
CA GLY A 151 1.70 16.94 0.99
C GLY A 151 0.70 17.29 2.08
N GLY A 152 0.71 16.59 3.22
CA GLY A 152 -0.26 16.74 4.30
C GLY A 152 -1.55 15.94 4.13
N MET A 153 -1.78 15.29 2.99
CA MET A 153 -3.05 14.63 2.66
C MET A 153 -3.00 13.14 2.98
N SER A 154 -2.99 12.77 4.26
CA SER A 154 -3.07 11.36 4.65
C SER A 154 -3.78 11.13 5.98
N VAL A 155 -4.67 10.14 6.00
CA VAL A 155 -5.33 9.69 7.23
C VAL A 155 -4.37 8.83 8.03
N LYS A 156 -4.18 9.17 9.31
CA LYS A 156 -3.45 8.33 10.24
C LYS A 156 -4.36 7.23 10.78
N LEU A 157 -4.03 5.98 10.51
CA LEU A 157 -4.68 4.81 11.08
C LEU A 157 -3.78 4.18 12.16
N ALA A 158 -4.40 3.66 13.22
CA ALA A 158 -3.71 2.77 14.13
C ALA A 158 -3.42 1.43 13.44
N CYS A 159 -2.34 0.75 13.83
CA CYS A 159 -1.97 -0.56 13.27
C CYS A 159 -2.88 -1.68 13.79
N ASP A 160 -4.17 -1.57 13.49
CA ASP A 160 -5.17 -2.56 13.82
C ASP A 160 -6.19 -2.71 12.70
N ARG A 161 -6.81 -3.89 12.64
CA ARG A 161 -7.73 -4.27 11.59
C ARG A 161 -9.01 -3.42 11.58
N HIS A 162 -9.50 -3.02 12.75
CA HIS A 162 -10.75 -2.29 12.87
C HIS A 162 -10.64 -0.87 12.30
N ALA A 163 -9.52 -0.18 12.55
CA ALA A 163 -9.24 1.13 11.96
C ALA A 163 -9.17 1.06 10.42
N LEU A 164 -8.56 0.02 9.88
CA LEU A 164 -8.43 -0.21 8.45
C LEU A 164 -9.78 -0.50 7.77
N ASP A 165 -10.60 -1.37 8.37
CA ASP A 165 -11.95 -1.68 7.86
C ASP A 165 -12.87 -0.45 7.94
N ALA A 166 -12.76 0.35 8.99
CA ALA A 166 -13.54 1.59 9.13
C ALA A 166 -13.18 2.61 8.05
N TRP A 167 -11.88 2.80 7.77
CA TRP A 167 -11.44 3.65 6.68
C TRP A 167 -11.93 3.14 5.32
N TRP A 168 -11.75 1.85 5.04
CA TRP A 168 -12.17 1.25 3.77
C TRP A 168 -13.66 1.43 3.50
N ARG A 169 -14.52 1.17 4.49
CA ARG A 169 -15.97 1.39 4.34
C ARG A 169 -16.32 2.83 3.99
N ASN A 170 -15.61 3.81 4.53
CA ASN A 170 -15.87 5.22 4.23
C ASN A 170 -15.45 5.59 2.80
N VAL A 171 -14.30 5.11 2.33
CA VAL A 171 -13.79 5.44 0.99
C VAL A 171 -14.49 4.63 -0.11
N SER A 172 -14.81 3.36 0.14
CA SER A 172 -15.46 2.50 -0.86
C SER A 172 -16.87 2.98 -1.20
N LEU A 173 -17.65 3.43 -0.20
CA LEU A 173 -18.96 4.04 -0.42
C LEU A 173 -18.89 5.29 -1.31
N ARG A 174 -17.82 6.07 -1.21
CA ARG A 174 -17.61 7.28 -2.02
C ARG A 174 -17.22 6.93 -3.44
N THR A 175 -16.32 5.97 -3.61
CA THR A 175 -15.94 5.46 -4.94
C THR A 175 -17.17 4.92 -5.66
N THR A 176 -18.03 4.14 -4.98
CA THR A 176 -19.30 3.69 -5.57
C THR A 176 -20.23 4.86 -5.92
N ALA A 177 -20.38 5.85 -5.04
CA ALA A 177 -21.21 7.03 -5.30
C ALA A 177 -20.69 7.90 -6.47
N ARG A 178 -19.37 7.91 -6.70
CA ARG A 178 -18.72 8.66 -7.78
C ARG A 178 -18.75 7.92 -9.13
N ILE A 179 -18.76 6.59 -9.09
CA ILE A 179 -18.87 5.75 -10.29
C ILE A 179 -20.33 5.60 -10.75
N ALA A 180 -21.32 5.72 -9.84
CA ALA A 180 -22.72 5.71 -10.22
C ALA A 180 -23.01 6.86 -11.22
N PRO A 181 -23.54 6.57 -12.42
CA PRO A 181 -23.83 7.62 -13.39
C PRO A 181 -24.86 8.57 -12.80
N ASP A 182 -24.59 9.87 -12.98
CA ASP A 182 -25.47 10.98 -12.69
C ASP A 182 -26.79 10.75 -13.43
N HIS A 183 -27.75 10.13 -12.76
CA HIS A 183 -29.08 9.89 -13.32
C HIS A 183 -29.76 11.24 -13.36
N THR A 184 -29.80 11.76 -14.59
CA THR A 184 -30.60 12.87 -15.08
C THR A 184 -31.74 13.23 -14.13
N THR A 185 -31.64 14.37 -13.43
CA THR A 185 -32.83 15.06 -12.94
C THR A 185 -33.61 15.56 -14.15
N VAL A 186 -34.40 14.68 -14.76
CA VAL A 186 -35.57 15.07 -15.54
C VAL A 186 -36.64 15.43 -14.53
N CYS A 187 -36.83 16.73 -14.30
CA CYS A 187 -38.13 17.27 -13.89
C CYS A 187 -38.73 18.00 -15.09
N GLU A 188 -39.18 17.22 -16.08
CA GLU A 188 -40.30 17.63 -16.93
C GLU A 188 -41.57 17.01 -16.35
N ALA A 189 -42.44 17.85 -15.78
CA ALA A 189 -43.80 17.55 -15.32
C ALA A 189 -44.27 18.75 -14.46
N PHE A 190 -45.28 19.57 -14.76
CA PHE A 190 -46.36 19.55 -15.73
C PHE A 190 -46.89 21.00 -15.89
N LYS A 191 -47.20 21.36 -17.14
CA LYS A 191 -48.31 22.21 -17.62
C LYS A 191 -48.50 23.65 -17.09
#